data_AF-A0A679JPN5-F1
#
_entry.id   AF-A0A679JPN5-F1
#
_cell.length_a   1.000
_cell.length_b   1.000
_cell.length_c   1.000
_cell.angle_alpha   90.00
_cell.angle_beta   90.00
_cell.angle_gamma   90.00
#
_symmetry.space_group_name_H-M   'P 1'
#
loop_
_entity.id
_entity.type
_entity.pdbx_description
1 polymer ?
#
loop_
_entity_poly.entity_id
_entity_poly.type
_entity_poly.pdbx_seq_one_letter_code
_entity_poly.pdbx_strand_id
1 'polypeptide(L)'
;MRAARLLVLAVFCAMAMVWAPLLQSPGMPLSVLDFIGLLRADPLRVDDASGVPVAPDPVRPDAGNPADTGHHVQLPAFVPRGGVLTNSNESGPEGEESQATTATPAAPSSDTTTGSVTTKHPSGAAPSSSKARPISIKVEPIPGTEQAEPSKTPVWPKFIGAKNLFGAAKVPAPLEARAIGTYARGCLAGAVPLPIDGPAWQEMRLSRNRNWGHPKLIALVERFAKDAQKLDGWPGLLVGDIAQPRGGPMITGHASHQIGLDADIWLTPMPDRRLTPKEREEMQATSMLDATSVAVDPQIFTEKQTALIKRAASYPEVERIFVHPAIKKALCQTKDTDRKWLGKVRPWFGHYYHFHMRIKCPEGFAGCAPQPPPTGDDGCGKEVDQWLAKVVPSKVPLEPVPPPVSGVKPPKPPLMLAELPKECQAVLESGPEPITVPPEALMTPMQVKKTLAKAAAVHATIANAAAVPGAKGLPAHLANSPALRPHFKKAATVDPK
;
A
#
# COMPACT_ATOMS: atom_id res chain seq x y z
N MET A 1 -45.18 -31.65 5.97
CA MET A 1 -45.43 -30.19 5.93
C MET A 1 -46.92 -29.76 5.99
N ARG A 2 -47.91 -30.60 5.63
CA ARG A 2 -49.34 -30.24 5.78
C ARG A 2 -49.89 -30.34 7.22
N ALA A 3 -49.36 -31.26 8.04
CA ALA A 3 -49.80 -31.42 9.44
C ALA A 3 -49.35 -30.25 10.36
N ALA A 4 -48.16 -29.70 10.14
CA ALA A 4 -47.65 -28.57 10.93
C ALA A 4 -48.44 -27.26 10.68
N ARG A 5 -49.00 -27.08 9.47
CA ARG A 5 -49.82 -25.90 9.13
C ARG A 5 -51.22 -25.94 9.76
N LEU A 6 -51.77 -27.13 10.00
CA LEU A 6 -53.06 -27.29 10.68
C LEU A 6 -52.95 -27.04 12.19
N LEU A 7 -51.80 -27.35 12.81
CA LEU A 7 -51.58 -27.10 14.23
C LEU A 7 -51.45 -25.60 14.55
N VAL A 8 -50.77 -24.84 13.68
CA VAL A 8 -50.60 -23.37 13.85
C VAL A 8 -51.92 -22.62 13.67
N LEU A 9 -52.80 -23.08 12.76
CA LEU A 9 -54.11 -22.47 12.55
C LEU A 9 -55.07 -22.72 13.72
N ALA A 10 -55.00 -23.89 14.36
CA ALA A 10 -55.82 -24.22 15.52
C ALA A 10 -55.46 -23.39 16.77
N VAL A 11 -54.17 -23.08 16.96
CA VAL A 11 -53.70 -22.24 18.08
C VAL A 11 -54.12 -20.78 17.90
N PHE A 12 -54.13 -20.26 16.67
CA PHE A 12 -54.59 -18.90 16.38
C PHE A 12 -56.10 -18.72 16.57
N CYS A 13 -56.92 -19.70 16.20
CA CYS A 13 -58.37 -19.65 16.43
C CYS A 13 -58.76 -19.75 17.91
N ALA A 14 -57.96 -20.43 18.73
CA ALA A 14 -58.21 -20.55 20.17
C ALA A 14 -57.91 -19.26 20.95
N MET A 15 -56.94 -18.45 20.50
CA MET A 15 -56.62 -17.17 21.17
C MET A 15 -57.60 -16.04 20.83
N ALA A 16 -58.31 -16.11 19.70
CA ALA A 16 -59.27 -15.09 19.30
C ALA A 16 -60.62 -15.16 20.06
N MET A 17 -60.91 -16.25 20.77
CA MET A 17 -62.17 -16.42 21.52
C MET A 17 -62.09 -16.03 23.01
N VAL A 18 -60.92 -15.61 23.50
CA VAL A 18 -60.71 -15.26 24.93
C VAL A 18 -60.66 -13.74 25.17
N TRP A 19 -60.65 -12.92 24.11
CA TRP A 19 -60.55 -11.45 24.19
C TRP A 19 -61.79 -10.70 23.69
N ALA A 20 -62.96 -11.35 23.76
CA ALA A 20 -64.23 -10.76 23.33
C ALA A 20 -65.32 -10.91 24.39
N PRO A 21 -65.10 -10.38 25.61
CA PRO A 21 -66.12 -9.46 26.11
C PRO A 21 -65.55 -8.44 27.11
N LEU A 22 -65.16 -7.24 26.66
CA LEU A 22 -65.01 -6.10 27.59
C LEU A 22 -65.09 -4.74 26.89
N LEU A 23 -65.95 -4.62 25.87
CA LEU A 23 -66.34 -3.31 25.34
C LEU A 23 -67.84 -3.33 25.01
N GLN A 24 -68.68 -3.00 26.00
CA GLN A 24 -70.03 -2.45 25.79
C GLN A 24 -70.62 -2.00 27.14
N SER A 25 -70.52 -0.71 27.45
CA SER A 25 -71.62 0.10 28.02
C SER A 25 -71.25 1.60 28.12
N PRO A 26 -72.21 2.54 27.97
CA PRO A 26 -71.96 3.97 27.75
C PRO A 26 -72.29 4.88 28.96
N GLY A 27 -71.59 6.01 29.11
CA GLY A 27 -72.11 7.19 29.85
C GLY A 27 -71.13 8.02 30.71
N MET A 28 -70.74 9.21 30.18
CA MET A 28 -70.48 10.51 30.89
C MET A 28 -69.25 10.66 31.84
N PRO A 29 -68.81 11.88 32.25
CA PRO A 29 -67.97 12.82 31.47
C PRO A 29 -66.71 13.41 32.22
N LEU A 30 -65.87 14.13 31.46
CA LEU A 30 -64.81 15.13 31.78
C LEU A 30 -64.40 15.44 33.25
N SER A 31 -63.10 15.25 33.59
CA SER A 31 -62.18 16.27 34.16
C SER A 31 -60.80 15.73 34.60
N VAL A 32 -59.73 16.18 33.93
CA VAL A 32 -58.52 16.87 34.46
C VAL A 32 -57.65 16.26 35.60
N LEU A 33 -56.32 16.25 35.31
CA LEU A 33 -55.10 16.30 36.16
C LEU A 33 -54.32 15.01 36.51
N ASP A 34 -53.12 14.95 35.92
CA ASP A 34 -51.77 14.64 36.44
C ASP A 34 -51.60 13.66 37.64
N PHE A 35 -50.74 12.64 37.46
CA PHE A 35 -49.42 12.51 38.10
C PHE A 35 -48.84 11.07 37.96
N ILE A 36 -47.56 11.03 37.60
CA ILE A 36 -46.51 10.00 37.88
C ILE A 36 -46.47 8.72 37.05
N GLY A 37 -45.40 8.66 36.25
CA GLY A 37 -44.87 7.49 35.58
C GLY A 37 -44.12 6.52 36.49
N LEU A 38 -44.11 5.28 36.01
CA LEU A 38 -43.47 4.09 36.57
C LEU A 38 -41.94 4.19 36.59
N LEU A 39 -41.39 3.80 37.75
CA LEU A 39 -40.09 3.13 37.88
C LEU A 39 -40.22 1.68 37.39
N ARG A 40 -39.24 1.17 36.64
CA ARG A 40 -38.16 0.31 37.17
C ARG A 40 -37.56 -0.56 36.05
N ALA A 41 -36.23 -0.45 35.95
CA ALA A 41 -35.35 -1.29 35.16
C ALA A 41 -35.08 -2.64 35.84
N ASP A 42 -34.59 -3.60 35.05
CA ASP A 42 -33.81 -4.78 35.49
C ASP A 42 -33.07 -5.38 34.25
N PRO A 43 -32.01 -6.19 34.39
CA PRO A 43 -30.64 -5.71 34.23
C PRO A 43 -29.81 -6.39 33.12
N LEU A 44 -28.59 -5.85 32.94
CA LEU A 44 -27.51 -6.27 32.05
C LEU A 44 -27.05 -7.72 32.25
N ARG A 45 -26.65 -8.36 31.13
CA ARG A 45 -25.70 -9.47 31.11
C ARG A 45 -24.48 -9.06 30.30
N VAL A 46 -23.32 -9.15 30.92
CA VAL A 46 -21.97 -8.93 30.36
C VAL A 46 -21.46 -10.26 29.82
N ASP A 47 -20.78 -10.24 28.67
CA ASP A 47 -19.63 -11.10 28.40
C ASP A 47 -18.65 -10.37 27.47
N ASP A 48 -17.42 -10.22 27.98
CA ASP A 48 -16.23 -9.66 27.34
C ASP A 48 -15.68 -10.60 26.26
N ALA A 49 -15.36 -10.07 25.07
CA ALA A 49 -14.14 -10.37 24.29
C ALA A 49 -14.27 -9.84 22.85
N SER A 50 -13.91 -8.58 22.62
CA SER A 50 -13.25 -8.08 21.40
C SER A 50 -13.16 -6.55 21.47
N GLY A 51 -11.95 -6.05 21.74
CA GLY A 51 -11.66 -4.61 21.75
C GLY A 51 -11.63 -4.02 20.34
N VAL A 52 -12.78 -3.92 19.68
CA VAL A 52 -12.98 -3.16 18.45
C VAL A 52 -14.23 -2.29 18.63
N PRO A 53 -14.15 -0.96 18.51
CA PRO A 53 -15.33 -0.10 18.61
C PRO A 53 -16.29 -0.37 17.45
N VAL A 54 -17.49 -0.82 17.78
CA VAL A 54 -18.64 -0.85 16.84
C VAL A 54 -19.11 0.60 16.69
N ALA A 55 -19.00 1.15 15.48
CA ALA A 55 -19.59 2.45 15.17
C ALA A 55 -21.13 2.36 15.09
N PRO A 56 -21.89 3.37 15.54
CA PRO A 56 -23.34 3.35 15.46
C PRO A 56 -23.86 3.55 14.03
N ASP A 57 -24.92 2.81 13.68
CA ASP A 57 -25.68 2.91 12.44
C ASP A 57 -26.22 4.33 12.18
N PRO A 58 -26.14 4.87 10.95
CA PRO A 58 -26.82 6.12 10.61
C PRO A 58 -28.13 5.83 9.86
N VAL A 59 -29.28 6.04 10.52
CA VAL A 59 -30.57 6.18 9.81
C VAL A 59 -31.37 7.38 10.33
N ARG A 60 -31.67 8.25 9.37
CA ARG A 60 -32.75 9.27 9.24
C ARG A 60 -32.71 10.58 10.05
N PRO A 61 -33.00 11.72 9.40
CA PRO A 61 -33.23 13.00 10.05
C PRO A 61 -34.71 13.16 10.41
N ASP A 62 -35.01 13.43 11.68
CA ASP A 62 -36.28 13.99 12.10
C ASP A 62 -36.18 15.51 12.23
N ALA A 63 -37.20 16.17 11.72
CA ALA A 63 -37.33 17.62 11.67
C ALA A 63 -37.90 18.18 12.99
N GLY A 64 -37.32 19.29 13.44
CA GLY A 64 -38.04 20.31 14.23
C GLY A 64 -37.73 20.37 15.72
N ASN A 65 -36.75 21.21 16.10
CA ASN A 65 -36.87 22.05 17.30
C ASN A 65 -35.91 23.27 17.21
N PRO A 66 -36.38 24.53 17.32
CA PRO A 66 -35.52 25.71 17.22
C PRO A 66 -35.15 26.22 18.61
N ALA A 67 -34.10 25.67 19.22
CA ALA A 67 -33.46 26.25 20.40
C ALA A 67 -32.11 25.57 20.67
N ASP A 68 -31.09 25.90 19.88
CA ASP A 68 -29.71 25.80 20.37
C ASP A 68 -28.82 26.83 19.64
N THR A 69 -28.58 27.95 20.30
CA THR A 69 -27.56 28.94 19.91
C THR A 69 -26.20 28.44 20.39
N GLY A 70 -25.67 27.41 19.72
CA GLY A 70 -24.30 26.92 19.89
C GLY A 70 -23.37 27.53 18.86
N HIS A 71 -22.28 28.15 19.31
CA HIS A 71 -21.29 28.82 18.47
C HIS A 71 -20.68 27.87 17.42
N HIS A 72 -21.08 28.02 16.16
CA HIS A 72 -20.31 27.52 15.03
C HIS A 72 -19.00 28.30 14.93
N VAL A 73 -17.88 27.64 15.24
CA VAL A 73 -16.56 28.15 14.85
C VAL A 73 -16.47 28.03 13.34
N GLN A 74 -16.85 29.10 12.65
CA GLN A 74 -16.67 29.23 11.22
C GLN A 74 -15.17 29.42 10.94
N LEU A 75 -14.54 28.37 10.44
CA LEU A 75 -13.16 28.44 9.96
C LEU A 75 -13.07 29.45 8.80
N PRO A 76 -11.98 30.24 8.70
CA PRO A 76 -11.90 31.30 7.70
C PRO A 76 -11.89 30.70 6.29
N ALA A 77 -12.67 31.32 5.40
CA ALA A 77 -12.61 31.05 3.97
C ALA A 77 -11.19 31.30 3.46
N PHE A 78 -10.57 30.27 2.88
CA PHE A 78 -9.25 30.40 2.26
C PHE A 78 -9.38 31.24 0.99
N VAL A 79 -8.74 32.42 1.00
CA VAL A 79 -8.60 33.29 -0.18
C VAL A 79 -7.47 32.73 -1.05
N PRO A 80 -7.71 32.31 -2.30
CA PRO A 80 -6.66 31.82 -3.17
C PRO A 80 -5.76 32.99 -3.58
N ARG A 81 -4.53 33.04 -3.06
CA ARG A 81 -3.48 33.88 -3.65
C ARG A 81 -2.99 33.19 -4.92
N GLY A 82 -3.33 33.79 -6.06
CA GLY A 82 -2.86 33.40 -7.38
C GLY A 82 -1.33 33.41 -7.44
N GLY A 83 -0.76 32.22 -7.53
CA GLY A 83 0.61 31.97 -7.93
C GLY A 83 0.58 30.92 -9.02
N VAL A 84 0.70 31.36 -10.27
CA VAL A 84 0.90 30.50 -11.43
C VAL A 84 2.22 29.76 -11.22
N LEU A 85 2.15 28.44 -10.98
CA LEU A 85 3.32 27.58 -10.98
C LEU A 85 3.32 26.77 -12.28
N THR A 86 4.30 27.09 -13.11
CA THR A 86 4.61 26.45 -14.37
C THR A 86 4.99 24.98 -14.18
N ASN A 87 4.48 24.15 -15.11
CA ASN A 87 4.69 22.73 -15.25
C ASN A 87 6.11 22.25 -14.90
N SER A 88 6.19 21.28 -13.98
CA SER A 88 7.34 20.40 -13.83
C SER A 88 6.98 19.06 -14.47
N ASN A 89 7.73 18.69 -15.53
CA ASN A 89 7.58 17.42 -16.25
C ASN A 89 7.63 16.22 -15.30
N GLU A 90 6.58 15.40 -15.33
CA GLU A 90 6.66 13.98 -14.95
C GLU A 90 7.23 13.20 -16.14
N SER A 91 8.49 12.80 -16.04
CA SER A 91 9.14 11.87 -16.96
C SER A 91 9.61 10.64 -16.19
N GLY A 92 8.96 9.50 -16.50
CA GLY A 92 9.45 8.12 -16.60
C GLY A 92 10.39 7.51 -15.54
N PRO A 93 10.34 6.18 -15.34
CA PRO A 93 11.40 5.49 -14.62
C PRO A 93 12.68 5.51 -15.45
N GLU A 94 13.77 5.92 -14.79
CA GLU A 94 15.14 5.94 -15.27
C GLU A 94 15.57 4.54 -15.74
N GLY A 95 15.75 4.38 -17.05
CA GLY A 95 16.44 3.25 -17.67
C GLY A 95 17.83 3.72 -18.12
N GLU A 96 18.82 2.86 -17.86
CA GLU A 96 20.24 3.07 -18.16
C GLU A 96 20.51 3.39 -19.63
N GLU A 97 21.45 4.31 -19.81
CA GLU A 97 22.03 4.74 -21.08
C GLU A 97 23.10 3.72 -21.50
N SER A 98 23.04 3.23 -22.74
CA SER A 98 24.16 2.54 -23.38
C SER A 98 24.23 2.95 -24.84
N GLN A 99 25.33 3.62 -25.18
CA GLN A 99 25.64 4.14 -26.50
C GLN A 99 25.83 2.99 -27.50
N ALA A 100 25.17 3.14 -28.65
CA ALA A 100 25.36 2.30 -29.82
C ALA A 100 26.57 2.77 -30.63
N THR A 101 27.39 1.83 -31.09
CA THR A 101 28.14 1.98 -32.34
C THR A 101 27.84 0.77 -33.24
N THR A 102 27.43 1.12 -34.46
CA THR A 102 27.01 0.28 -35.57
C THR A 102 28.17 -0.45 -36.25
N ALA A 103 27.99 -1.73 -36.61
CA ALA A 103 28.19 -2.25 -37.98
C ALA A 103 28.10 -3.79 -38.02
N THR A 104 27.60 -4.30 -39.15
CA THR A 104 27.52 -5.70 -39.63
C THR A 104 27.50 -5.59 -41.17
N PRO A 105 27.83 -6.60 -42.03
CA PRO A 105 28.22 -8.01 -41.83
C PRO A 105 29.47 -8.47 -42.63
N ALA A 106 29.96 -9.69 -42.37
CA ALA A 106 30.25 -10.74 -43.38
C ALA A 106 30.89 -12.02 -42.76
N ALA A 107 30.43 -13.19 -43.21
CA ALA A 107 31.08 -14.51 -43.09
C ALA A 107 31.92 -14.78 -44.39
N PRO A 108 32.58 -15.95 -44.65
CA PRO A 108 32.69 -17.22 -43.89
C PRO A 108 34.09 -17.93 -43.89
N SER A 109 34.15 -19.14 -43.28
CA SER A 109 35.05 -20.32 -43.55
C SER A 109 36.58 -20.17 -43.32
N SER A 110 37.41 -21.16 -42.94
CA SER A 110 37.37 -22.62 -42.74
C SER A 110 38.73 -23.10 -42.17
N ASP A 111 38.76 -24.26 -41.49
CA ASP A 111 39.83 -25.30 -41.48
C ASP A 111 41.24 -24.97 -40.89
N THR A 112 42.04 -25.84 -40.24
CA THR A 112 42.01 -27.30 -39.94
C THR A 112 43.30 -27.68 -39.14
N THR A 113 43.16 -28.52 -38.10
CA THR A 113 44.03 -29.70 -37.72
C THR A 113 45.47 -29.43 -37.19
N THR A 114 45.98 -30.04 -36.12
CA THR A 114 46.26 -31.47 -35.76
C THR A 114 46.44 -31.60 -34.22
N GLY A 115 45.94 -32.61 -33.49
CA GLY A 115 46.36 -34.03 -33.40
C GLY A 115 47.35 -34.23 -32.23
N SER A 116 47.37 -35.24 -31.35
CA SER A 116 46.64 -36.50 -31.14
C SER A 116 47.10 -37.14 -29.80
N VAL A 117 46.15 -37.69 -29.02
CA VAL A 117 46.12 -38.97 -28.27
C VAL A 117 47.23 -39.38 -27.25
N THR A 118 46.84 -39.36 -25.97
CA THR A 118 46.76 -40.45 -24.94
C THR A 118 47.85 -41.52 -24.78
N THR A 119 48.32 -41.76 -23.53
CA THR A 119 48.32 -43.09 -22.85
C THR A 119 48.71 -43.07 -21.36
N LYS A 120 48.20 -44.09 -20.66
CA LYS A 120 48.09 -44.41 -19.20
C LYS A 120 49.39 -44.50 -18.36
N HIS A 121 49.25 -44.08 -17.07
CA HIS A 121 49.56 -44.72 -15.75
C HIS A 121 50.46 -45.99 -15.65
N PRO A 122 51.03 -46.39 -14.47
CA PRO A 122 51.00 -45.82 -13.10
C PRO A 122 52.32 -45.92 -12.25
N SER A 123 52.24 -45.42 -11.00
CA SER A 123 52.93 -45.87 -9.77
C SER A 123 54.37 -45.41 -9.46
N GLY A 124 54.60 -44.96 -8.22
CA GLY A 124 55.95 -44.78 -7.65
C GLY A 124 55.99 -43.95 -6.36
N ALA A 125 56.45 -44.56 -5.27
CA ALA A 125 56.45 -44.12 -3.87
C ALA A 125 57.40 -42.94 -3.50
N ALA A 126 57.21 -42.45 -2.26
CA ALA A 126 57.86 -41.34 -1.54
C ALA A 126 59.40 -41.42 -1.35
N PRO A 127 60.02 -40.35 -0.79
CA PRO A 127 60.48 -40.49 0.59
C PRO A 127 60.37 -39.24 1.50
N SER A 128 60.58 -39.49 2.80
CA SER A 128 60.46 -38.63 3.98
C SER A 128 61.69 -37.79 4.33
N SER A 129 61.51 -36.70 5.08
CA SER A 129 62.32 -36.24 6.24
C SER A 129 61.74 -34.90 6.74
N SER A 130 61.80 -34.43 7.98
CA SER A 130 62.13 -34.95 9.32
C SER A 130 61.58 -33.90 10.32
N LYS A 131 61.19 -34.34 11.53
CA LYS A 131 60.53 -33.54 12.57
C LYS A 131 61.47 -32.55 13.27
N ALA A 132 61.01 -31.31 13.46
CA ALA A 132 61.37 -30.46 14.60
C ALA A 132 60.07 -29.91 15.24
N ARG A 133 59.87 -30.15 16.54
CA ARG A 133 58.72 -29.64 17.31
C ARG A 133 59.03 -28.22 17.79
N PRO A 134 58.20 -27.20 17.50
CA PRO A 134 58.24 -25.95 18.24
C PRO A 134 57.34 -26.03 19.48
N ILE A 135 57.89 -25.60 20.61
CA ILE A 135 57.20 -25.40 21.88
C ILE A 135 56.16 -24.29 21.67
N SER A 136 54.88 -24.57 21.91
CA SER A 136 53.83 -23.54 21.88
C SER A 136 53.67 -22.92 23.27
N ILE A 137 54.10 -21.67 23.42
CA ILE A 137 53.75 -20.84 24.57
C ILE A 137 52.33 -20.34 24.34
N LYS A 138 51.38 -20.80 25.16
CA LYS A 138 50.01 -20.32 25.13
C LYS A 138 49.94 -19.05 25.99
N VAL A 139 49.86 -17.88 25.33
CA VAL A 139 49.51 -16.63 26.01
C VAL A 139 48.00 -16.48 25.90
N GLU A 140 47.29 -16.58 27.01
CA GLU A 140 45.86 -16.23 27.05
C GLU A 140 45.71 -14.71 27.00
N PRO A 141 44.78 -14.17 26.19
CA PRO A 141 44.55 -12.74 26.11
C PRO A 141 43.86 -12.22 27.39
N ILE A 142 44.26 -11.02 27.81
CA ILE A 142 43.69 -10.31 28.96
C ILE A 142 42.20 -10.03 28.68
N PRO A 143 41.28 -10.38 29.59
CA PRO A 143 39.86 -10.06 29.44
C PRO A 143 39.65 -8.53 29.43
N GLY A 144 39.07 -8.00 28.36
CA GLY A 144 38.71 -6.57 28.24
C GLY A 144 39.35 -5.80 27.07
N THR A 145 40.16 -6.44 26.23
CA THR A 145 40.73 -5.82 25.01
C THR A 145 40.23 -6.45 23.71
N GLU A 146 38.93 -6.69 23.60
CA GLU A 146 38.32 -6.83 22.27
C GLU A 146 38.14 -5.42 21.70
N GLN A 147 39.10 -4.99 20.88
CA GLN A 147 38.84 -3.88 19.97
C GLN A 147 37.67 -4.29 19.09
N ALA A 148 36.56 -3.56 19.17
CA ALA A 148 35.46 -3.72 18.24
C ALA A 148 36.02 -3.51 16.82
N GLU A 149 36.13 -4.61 16.07
CA GLU A 149 36.48 -4.60 14.65
C GLU A 149 35.59 -3.56 13.96
N PRO A 150 36.16 -2.51 13.33
CA PRO A 150 35.37 -1.49 12.69
C PRO A 150 34.55 -2.15 11.58
N SER A 151 33.22 -2.16 11.77
CA SER A 151 32.30 -2.66 10.76
C SER A 151 32.62 -1.98 9.42
N LYS A 152 32.98 -2.80 8.43
CA LYS A 152 33.26 -2.36 7.05
C LYS A 152 32.01 -1.79 6.35
N THR A 153 30.85 -1.83 7.00
CA THR A 153 29.59 -1.37 6.42
C THR A 153 29.38 0.12 6.70
N PRO A 154 29.19 0.95 5.66
CA PRO A 154 28.96 2.38 5.82
C PRO A 154 27.63 2.64 6.55
N VAL A 155 27.71 3.38 7.67
CA VAL A 155 26.54 3.82 8.45
C VAL A 155 25.94 5.07 7.83
N TRP A 156 24.66 5.03 7.44
CA TRP A 156 23.96 6.17 6.85
C TRP A 156 23.00 6.85 7.83
N PRO A 157 22.80 8.18 7.73
CA PRO A 157 21.76 8.88 8.48
C PRO A 157 20.38 8.26 8.26
N LYS A 158 19.63 8.06 9.34
CA LYS A 158 18.24 7.59 9.28
C LYS A 158 17.31 8.80 9.27
N PHE A 159 16.32 8.77 8.38
CA PHE A 159 15.28 9.81 8.27
C PHE A 159 13.92 9.23 8.67
N ILE A 160 13.07 10.06 9.28
CA ILE A 160 11.68 9.71 9.57
C ILE A 160 10.86 10.09 8.34
N GLY A 161 10.65 9.12 7.44
CA GLY A 161 9.84 9.33 6.24
C GLY A 161 8.36 9.46 6.57
N ALA A 162 7.59 10.12 5.70
CA ALA A 162 6.16 10.29 5.86
C ALA A 162 5.43 8.95 6.06
N LYS A 163 5.90 7.88 5.39
CA LYS A 163 5.34 6.52 5.55
C LYS A 163 5.33 6.01 6.99
N ASN A 164 6.30 6.41 7.80
CA ASN A 164 6.38 6.01 9.20
C ASN A 164 5.33 6.72 10.05
N LEU A 165 5.01 7.98 9.73
CA LEU A 165 3.98 8.76 10.42
C LEU A 165 2.58 8.26 10.05
N PHE A 166 2.31 8.12 8.75
CA PHE A 166 1.00 7.66 8.27
C PHE A 166 0.72 6.20 8.65
N GLY A 167 1.72 5.32 8.64
CA GLY A 167 1.56 3.93 9.07
C GLY A 167 1.41 3.75 10.59
N ALA A 168 1.71 4.78 11.38
CA ALA A 168 1.44 4.78 12.81
C ALA A 168 -0.03 5.11 13.13
N ALA A 169 -0.72 5.87 12.28
CA ALA A 169 -2.13 6.22 12.46
C ALA A 169 -3.02 4.97 12.40
N LYS A 170 -3.84 4.75 13.43
CA LYS A 170 -4.75 3.60 13.54
C LYS A 170 -6.20 3.95 13.23
N VAL A 171 -6.57 5.21 13.40
CA VAL A 171 -7.92 5.73 13.18
C VAL A 171 -7.92 6.87 12.17
N PRO A 172 -9.02 7.09 11.43
CA PRO A 172 -9.11 8.17 10.47
C PRO A 172 -9.02 9.53 11.15
N ALA A 173 -8.63 10.54 10.38
CA ALA A 173 -8.70 11.92 10.83
C ALA A 173 -10.19 12.33 10.95
N PRO A 174 -10.67 12.80 12.13
CA PRO A 174 -12.07 13.20 12.33
C PRO A 174 -12.31 14.60 11.74
N LEU A 175 -12.18 14.67 10.42
CA LEU A 175 -12.33 15.86 9.58
C LEU A 175 -13.29 15.51 8.45
N GLU A 176 -13.74 16.52 7.70
CA GLU A 176 -14.48 16.26 6.47
C GLU A 176 -13.64 15.46 5.46
N ALA A 177 -14.35 14.61 4.70
CA ALA A 177 -13.74 13.75 3.70
C ALA A 177 -13.04 14.56 2.61
N ARG A 178 -11.72 14.45 2.52
CA ARG A 178 -10.91 15.15 1.52
C ARG A 178 -9.75 14.29 1.03
N ALA A 179 -9.66 14.12 -0.29
CA ALA A 179 -8.48 13.62 -0.97
C ALA A 179 -7.53 14.80 -1.22
N ILE A 180 -6.31 14.75 -0.67
CA ILE A 180 -5.39 15.90 -0.64
C ILE A 180 -4.07 15.50 -1.31
N GLY A 181 -3.65 16.25 -2.32
CA GLY A 181 -2.42 16.01 -3.09
C GLY A 181 -2.65 15.15 -4.33
N THR A 182 -1.60 14.47 -4.76
CA THR A 182 -1.66 13.50 -5.87
C THR A 182 -1.78 12.09 -5.31
N TYR A 183 -2.17 11.13 -6.16
CA TYR A 183 -2.35 9.73 -5.78
C TYR A 183 -1.14 9.08 -5.07
N ALA A 184 0.08 9.59 -5.34
CA ALA A 184 1.34 9.10 -4.76
C ALA A 184 2.12 10.14 -3.95
N ARG A 185 1.53 11.32 -3.71
CA ARG A 185 2.07 12.38 -2.83
C ARG A 185 0.91 13.14 -2.21
N GLY A 186 0.33 12.56 -1.17
CA GLY A 186 -0.87 13.11 -0.58
C GLY A 186 -1.25 12.47 0.75
N CYS A 187 -2.48 12.75 1.19
CA CYS A 187 -3.09 12.19 2.38
C CYS A 187 -4.62 12.19 2.24
N LEU A 188 -5.30 11.56 3.19
CA LEU A 188 -6.75 11.44 3.23
C LEU A 188 -7.27 11.91 4.59
N ALA A 189 -8.20 12.86 4.56
CA ALA A 189 -8.99 13.29 5.72
C ALA A 189 -10.39 12.66 5.66
N GLY A 190 -11.03 12.43 6.81
CA GLY A 190 -12.41 11.93 6.87
C GLY A 190 -12.63 10.61 6.15
N ALA A 191 -11.62 9.71 6.22
CA ALA A 191 -11.71 8.41 5.58
C ALA A 191 -12.82 7.57 6.21
N VAL A 192 -13.54 6.82 5.38
CA VAL A 192 -14.51 5.83 5.84
C VAL A 192 -14.01 4.44 5.48
N PRO A 193 -14.26 3.43 6.34
CA PRO A 193 -13.84 2.07 6.05
C PRO A 193 -14.79 1.43 5.04
N LEU A 194 -14.27 0.57 4.16
CA LEU A 194 -15.08 -0.47 3.55
C LEU A 194 -15.49 -1.46 4.65
N PRO A 195 -16.78 -1.83 4.78
CA PRO A 195 -17.15 -2.93 5.67
C PRO A 195 -16.35 -4.19 5.32
N ILE A 196 -15.76 -4.84 6.33
CA ILE A 196 -14.90 -6.05 6.17
C ILE A 196 -15.60 -7.12 5.33
N ASP A 197 -16.92 -7.21 5.49
CA ASP A 197 -17.81 -8.09 4.76
C ASP A 197 -18.96 -7.32 4.14
N GLY A 198 -19.32 -7.70 2.92
CA GLY A 198 -20.56 -7.28 2.29
C GLY A 198 -21.28 -8.43 1.59
N PRO A 199 -22.43 -8.16 0.97
CA PRO A 199 -23.18 -9.18 0.23
C PRO A 199 -22.39 -9.79 -0.93
N ALA A 200 -21.50 -9.02 -1.56
CA ALA A 200 -20.77 -9.43 -2.76
C ALA A 200 -19.26 -9.15 -2.68
N TRP A 201 -18.70 -8.92 -1.48
CA TRP A 201 -17.26 -8.72 -1.31
C TRP A 201 -16.77 -9.20 0.06
N GLN A 202 -15.45 -9.40 0.15
CA GLN A 202 -14.69 -9.67 1.35
C GLN A 202 -13.36 -8.93 1.29
N GLU A 203 -13.02 -8.21 2.36
CA GLU A 203 -11.72 -7.55 2.51
C GLU A 203 -10.60 -8.56 2.86
N MET A 204 -9.42 -8.35 2.30
CA MET A 204 -8.23 -9.18 2.49
C MET A 204 -7.16 -8.43 3.28
N ARG A 205 -6.30 -9.17 4.00
CA ARG A 205 -5.15 -8.60 4.73
C ARG A 205 -5.54 -7.53 5.77
N LEU A 206 -6.58 -7.81 6.56
CA LEU A 206 -7.13 -6.93 7.60
C LEU A 206 -6.06 -6.40 8.56
N SER A 207 -5.04 -7.20 8.87
CA SER A 207 -3.92 -6.83 9.74
C SER A 207 -3.16 -5.58 9.28
N ARG A 208 -3.24 -5.24 7.98
CA ARG A 208 -2.60 -4.05 7.41
C ARG A 208 -3.32 -2.76 7.74
N ASN A 209 -4.60 -2.81 8.13
CA ASN A 209 -5.47 -1.66 8.36
C ASN A 209 -5.52 -0.71 7.14
N ARG A 210 -5.87 -1.25 5.96
CA ARG A 210 -5.81 -0.57 4.66
C ARG A 210 -7.13 -0.47 3.91
N ASN A 211 -8.26 -0.62 4.59
CA ASN A 211 -9.60 -0.56 4.01
C ASN A 211 -10.26 0.81 4.06
N TRP A 212 -9.47 1.87 4.23
CA TRP A 212 -9.98 3.22 4.38
C TRP A 212 -9.96 3.92 3.04
N GLY A 213 -11.02 4.63 2.70
CA GLY A 213 -11.12 5.33 1.44
C GLY A 213 -11.91 6.62 1.56
N HIS A 214 -11.87 7.41 0.48
CA HIS A 214 -12.82 8.49 0.31
C HIS A 214 -14.23 7.89 0.16
N PRO A 215 -15.30 8.48 0.74
CA PRO A 215 -16.64 7.92 0.67
C PRO A 215 -17.13 7.58 -0.74
N LYS A 216 -16.77 8.40 -1.74
CA LYS A 216 -17.07 8.13 -3.15
C LYS A 216 -16.42 6.84 -3.69
N LEU A 217 -15.19 6.52 -3.27
CA LEU A 217 -14.51 5.28 -3.65
C LEU A 217 -15.19 4.08 -2.98
N ILE A 218 -15.45 4.16 -1.67
CA ILE A 218 -16.08 3.07 -0.93
C ILE A 218 -17.45 2.73 -1.53
N ALA A 219 -18.28 3.75 -1.78
CA ALA A 219 -19.57 3.57 -2.44
C ALA A 219 -19.45 2.94 -3.84
N LEU A 220 -18.42 3.30 -4.61
CA LEU A 220 -18.15 2.68 -5.90
C LEU A 220 -17.76 1.21 -5.75
N VAL A 221 -16.88 0.86 -4.80
CA VAL A 221 -16.42 -0.53 -4.59
C VAL A 221 -17.60 -1.43 -4.20
N GLU A 222 -18.47 -0.97 -3.30
CA GLU A 222 -19.67 -1.73 -2.92
C GLU A 222 -20.63 -1.95 -4.08
N ARG A 223 -20.85 -0.91 -4.89
CA ARG A 223 -21.68 -1.00 -6.10
C ARG A 223 -21.05 -1.93 -7.12
N PHE A 224 -19.74 -1.78 -7.37
CA PHE A 224 -18.98 -2.62 -8.28
C PHE A 224 -19.06 -4.09 -7.91
N ALA A 225 -18.95 -4.42 -6.62
CA ALA A 225 -19.08 -5.78 -6.15
C ALA A 225 -20.44 -6.41 -6.49
N LYS A 226 -21.52 -5.67 -6.22
CA LYS A 226 -22.89 -6.11 -6.51
C LYS A 226 -23.13 -6.23 -8.01
N ASP A 227 -22.66 -5.28 -8.80
CA ASP A 227 -22.84 -5.26 -10.24
C ASP A 227 -22.04 -6.37 -10.93
N ALA A 228 -20.78 -6.59 -10.54
CA ALA A 228 -19.97 -7.69 -11.07
C ALA A 228 -20.63 -9.06 -10.81
N GLN A 229 -21.21 -9.24 -9.62
CA GLN A 229 -21.94 -10.46 -9.29
C GLN A 229 -23.24 -10.62 -10.08
N LYS A 230 -24.06 -9.57 -10.09
CA LYS A 230 -25.40 -9.61 -10.68
C LYS A 230 -25.37 -9.63 -12.21
N LEU A 231 -24.48 -8.86 -12.83
CA LEU A 231 -24.49 -8.59 -14.27
C LEU A 231 -23.47 -9.44 -15.03
N ASP A 232 -22.35 -9.78 -14.40
CA ASP A 232 -21.23 -10.45 -15.07
C ASP A 232 -20.98 -11.87 -14.53
N GLY A 233 -21.75 -12.31 -13.53
CA GLY A 233 -21.63 -13.64 -12.93
C GLY A 233 -20.35 -13.86 -12.13
N TRP A 234 -19.69 -12.78 -11.70
CA TRP A 234 -18.50 -12.85 -10.86
C TRP A 234 -18.88 -13.19 -9.41
N PRO A 235 -18.31 -14.21 -8.75
CA PRO A 235 -18.82 -14.66 -7.44
C PRO A 235 -18.86 -13.59 -6.34
N GLY A 236 -17.95 -12.61 -6.42
CA GLY A 236 -17.83 -11.46 -5.53
C GLY A 236 -16.38 -10.97 -5.48
N LEU A 237 -16.14 -9.80 -4.93
CA LEU A 237 -14.80 -9.21 -4.88
C LEU A 237 -14.02 -9.68 -3.66
N LEU A 238 -12.77 -10.08 -3.87
CA LEU A 238 -11.76 -10.05 -2.81
C LEU A 238 -11.03 -8.70 -2.94
N VAL A 239 -11.23 -7.82 -1.96
CA VAL A 239 -10.70 -6.44 -1.98
C VAL A 239 -9.40 -6.39 -1.18
N GLY A 240 -8.33 -5.91 -1.81
CA GLY A 240 -7.02 -5.72 -1.21
C GLY A 240 -6.87 -4.35 -0.57
N ASP A 241 -5.70 -3.73 -0.75
CA ASP A 241 -5.39 -2.43 -0.15
C ASP A 241 -6.25 -1.31 -0.81
N ILE A 242 -6.78 -0.40 0.00
CA ILE A 242 -7.45 0.85 -0.41
C ILE A 242 -6.61 2.05 0.02
N ALA A 243 -6.56 2.36 1.32
CA ALA A 243 -5.65 3.34 1.91
C ALA A 243 -5.52 3.10 3.42
N GLN A 244 -4.47 3.65 4.03
CA GLN A 244 -4.36 3.73 5.49
C GLN A 244 -5.44 4.69 6.05
N PRO A 245 -5.72 4.71 7.36
CA PRO A 245 -6.81 5.52 7.94
C PRO A 245 -6.72 7.02 7.63
N ARG A 246 -5.50 7.54 7.49
CA ARG A 246 -5.22 8.93 7.12
C ARG A 246 -4.58 9.06 5.73
N GLY A 247 -4.67 8.00 4.93
CA GLY A 247 -4.00 7.88 3.65
C GLY A 247 -2.49 7.91 3.78
N GLY A 248 -1.83 8.69 2.93
CA GLY A 248 -0.40 8.89 2.95
C GLY A 248 0.42 7.69 2.48
N PRO A 249 1.75 7.87 2.36
CA PRO A 249 2.64 6.82 1.89
C PRO A 249 2.57 5.57 2.77
N MET A 250 2.48 4.40 2.16
CA MET A 250 2.42 3.14 2.88
C MET A 250 3.81 2.65 3.31
N ILE A 251 3.87 1.90 4.43
CA ILE A 251 5.12 1.27 4.90
C ILE A 251 5.64 0.24 3.86
N THR A 252 4.72 -0.44 3.19
CA THR A 252 4.94 -1.50 2.19
C THR A 252 3.89 -1.42 1.09
N GLY A 253 4.14 -2.03 -0.08
CA GLY A 253 3.16 -2.13 -1.16
C GLY A 253 3.27 -1.00 -2.17
N HIS A 254 2.13 -0.52 -2.67
CA HIS A 254 2.06 0.45 -3.76
C HIS A 254 2.60 1.83 -3.37
N ALA A 255 3.17 2.54 -4.35
CA ALA A 255 3.60 3.92 -4.17
C ALA A 255 2.42 4.91 -4.09
N SER A 256 1.26 4.53 -4.64
CA SER A 256 0.02 5.32 -4.60
C SER A 256 -0.87 4.95 -3.40
N HIS A 257 -2.21 4.95 -3.53
CA HIS A 257 -3.14 4.71 -2.41
C HIS A 257 -3.10 5.75 -1.30
N GLN A 258 -2.53 6.92 -1.55
CA GLN A 258 -2.30 7.91 -0.50
C GLN A 258 -3.51 8.79 -0.21
N ILE A 259 -4.43 8.94 -1.16
CA ILE A 259 -5.53 9.91 -1.08
C ILE A 259 -6.92 9.28 -1.05
N GLY A 260 -7.01 7.96 -0.84
CA GLY A 260 -8.28 7.24 -0.73
C GLY A 260 -9.09 7.13 -2.02
N LEU A 261 -8.44 7.20 -3.18
CA LEU A 261 -9.06 7.12 -4.52
C LEU A 261 -8.54 5.92 -5.34
N ASP A 262 -7.86 4.98 -4.69
CA ASP A 262 -7.27 3.78 -5.27
C ASP A 262 -7.78 2.54 -4.51
N ALA A 263 -8.07 1.45 -5.21
CA ALA A 263 -8.42 0.16 -4.61
C ALA A 263 -7.85 -1.00 -5.42
N ASP A 264 -7.21 -1.95 -4.74
CA ASP A 264 -6.75 -3.20 -5.34
C ASP A 264 -7.87 -4.25 -5.32
N ILE A 265 -8.17 -4.83 -6.47
CA ILE A 265 -9.20 -5.88 -6.61
C ILE A 265 -8.53 -7.14 -7.13
N TRP A 266 -8.61 -8.22 -6.35
CA TRP A 266 -8.02 -9.49 -6.77
C TRP A 266 -8.76 -10.07 -7.97
N LEU A 267 -8.01 -10.71 -8.86
CA LEU A 267 -8.52 -11.50 -9.99
C LEU A 267 -8.84 -12.95 -9.59
N THR A 268 -8.62 -13.27 -8.31
CA THR A 268 -9.03 -14.53 -7.69
C THR A 268 -10.52 -14.45 -7.34
N PRO A 269 -11.36 -15.39 -7.82
CA PRO A 269 -12.78 -15.41 -7.46
C PRO A 269 -12.99 -15.56 -5.96
N MET A 270 -13.91 -14.78 -5.40
CA MET A 270 -14.33 -14.93 -4.01
C MET A 270 -15.00 -16.32 -3.81
N PRO A 271 -14.67 -17.06 -2.75
CA PRO A 271 -15.32 -18.34 -2.47
C PRO A 271 -16.78 -18.14 -2.04
N ASP A 272 -17.62 -19.17 -2.23
CA ASP A 272 -19.03 -19.19 -1.79
C ASP A 272 -19.19 -19.44 -0.28
N ARG A 273 -18.38 -18.73 0.51
CA ARG A 273 -18.42 -18.68 1.97
C ARG A 273 -17.63 -17.49 2.47
N ARG A 274 -17.82 -17.15 3.74
CA ARG A 274 -16.96 -16.18 4.42
C ARG A 274 -15.61 -16.81 4.75
N LEU A 275 -14.55 -16.05 4.50
CA LEU A 275 -13.19 -16.35 4.90
C LEU A 275 -13.00 -15.92 6.35
N THR A 276 -12.36 -16.80 7.12
CA THR A 276 -11.89 -16.48 8.46
C THR A 276 -10.81 -15.40 8.41
N PRO A 277 -10.55 -14.68 9.52
CA PRO A 277 -9.46 -13.71 9.58
C PRO A 277 -8.11 -14.31 9.16
N LYS A 278 -7.78 -15.53 9.61
CA LYS A 278 -6.53 -16.21 9.24
C LYS A 278 -6.45 -16.49 7.73
N GLU A 279 -7.52 -16.97 7.13
CA GLU A 279 -7.55 -17.22 5.68
C GLU A 279 -7.36 -15.93 4.87
N ARG A 280 -7.92 -14.80 5.33
CA ARG A 280 -7.72 -13.48 4.69
C ARG A 280 -6.27 -13.01 4.72
N GLU A 281 -5.50 -13.44 5.72
CA GLU A 281 -4.06 -13.12 5.82
C GLU A 281 -3.19 -14.07 5.00
N GLU A 282 -3.53 -15.36 4.97
CA GLU A 282 -2.64 -16.40 4.43
C GLU A 282 -2.96 -16.81 2.99
N MET A 283 -4.22 -16.65 2.54
CA MET A 283 -4.64 -16.98 1.18
C MET A 283 -3.75 -16.28 0.16
N GLN A 284 -3.19 -17.01 -0.78
CA GLN A 284 -2.43 -16.45 -1.89
C GLN A 284 -3.37 -16.07 -3.03
N ALA A 285 -3.14 -14.91 -3.62
CA ALA A 285 -3.85 -14.51 -4.82
C ALA A 285 -3.32 -15.34 -6.01
N THR A 286 -4.22 -15.80 -6.87
CA THR A 286 -3.87 -16.56 -8.08
C THR A 286 -3.20 -15.65 -9.11
N SER A 287 -2.01 -16.04 -9.58
CA SER A 287 -1.37 -15.37 -10.73
C SER A 287 -2.13 -15.66 -12.01
N MET A 288 -2.32 -14.64 -12.85
CA MET A 288 -2.93 -14.77 -14.17
C MET A 288 -1.90 -15.10 -15.26
N LEU A 289 -0.61 -15.15 -14.95
CA LEU A 289 0.47 -15.37 -15.94
C LEU A 289 0.75 -16.85 -16.14
N ASP A 290 1.18 -17.19 -17.35
CA ASP A 290 1.71 -18.51 -17.66
C ASP A 290 3.17 -18.66 -17.18
N ALA A 291 3.77 -19.83 -17.43
CA ALA A 291 5.15 -20.13 -17.06
C ALA A 291 6.20 -19.20 -17.72
N THR A 292 5.85 -18.50 -18.80
CA THR A 292 6.75 -17.56 -19.49
C THR A 292 6.73 -16.16 -18.86
N SER A 293 5.71 -15.85 -18.06
CA SER A 293 5.46 -14.52 -17.47
C SER A 293 5.26 -13.38 -18.47
N VAL A 294 5.16 -13.68 -19.77
CA VAL A 294 4.92 -12.69 -20.84
C VAL A 294 3.55 -12.85 -21.51
N ALA A 295 2.80 -13.89 -21.15
CA ALA A 295 1.42 -14.12 -21.54
C ALA A 295 0.57 -14.52 -20.31
N VAL A 296 -0.76 -14.48 -20.48
CA VAL A 296 -1.68 -14.99 -19.46
C VAL A 296 -1.85 -16.51 -19.60
N ASP A 297 -2.09 -17.21 -18.49
CA ASP A 297 -2.53 -18.60 -18.53
C ASP A 297 -4.01 -18.66 -18.93
N PRO A 298 -4.36 -19.22 -20.10
CA PRO A 298 -5.74 -19.25 -20.58
C PRO A 298 -6.67 -20.17 -19.75
N GLN A 299 -6.12 -21.06 -18.92
CA GLN A 299 -6.93 -21.88 -18.00
C GLN A 299 -7.35 -21.09 -16.75
N ILE A 300 -6.63 -20.00 -16.42
CA ILE A 300 -6.87 -19.17 -15.24
C ILE A 300 -7.53 -17.86 -15.62
N PHE A 301 -6.97 -17.16 -16.61
CA PHE A 301 -7.49 -15.89 -17.12
C PHE A 301 -8.54 -16.14 -18.19
N THR A 302 -9.81 -16.04 -17.81
CA THR A 302 -10.96 -16.35 -18.67
C THR A 302 -11.76 -15.10 -19.03
N GLU A 303 -12.85 -15.30 -19.77
CA GLU A 303 -13.82 -14.24 -20.06
C GLU A 303 -14.39 -13.60 -18.79
N LYS A 304 -14.43 -14.31 -17.65
CA LYS A 304 -14.90 -13.76 -16.38
C LYS A 304 -14.00 -12.64 -15.84
N GLN A 305 -12.68 -12.83 -15.89
CA GLN A 305 -11.73 -11.79 -15.50
C GLN A 305 -11.78 -10.59 -16.47
N THR A 306 -11.96 -10.87 -17.76
CA THR A 306 -12.17 -9.83 -18.77
C THR A 306 -13.42 -9.01 -18.46
N ALA A 307 -14.56 -9.67 -18.18
CA ALA A 307 -15.82 -9.02 -17.84
C ALA A 307 -15.71 -8.20 -16.55
N LEU A 308 -15.02 -8.70 -15.53
CA LEU A 308 -14.77 -7.98 -14.28
C LEU A 308 -13.99 -6.67 -14.51
N ILE A 309 -12.90 -6.72 -15.28
CA ILE A 309 -12.08 -5.53 -15.58
C ILE A 309 -12.87 -4.55 -16.46
N LYS A 310 -13.62 -5.05 -17.46
CA LYS A 310 -14.48 -4.23 -18.31
C LYS A 310 -15.58 -3.54 -17.49
N ARG A 311 -16.20 -4.25 -16.55
CA ARG A 311 -17.19 -3.69 -15.61
C ARG A 311 -16.59 -2.55 -14.80
N ALA A 312 -15.44 -2.75 -14.18
CA ALA A 312 -14.74 -1.69 -13.46
C ALA A 312 -14.46 -0.47 -14.37
N ALA A 313 -13.99 -0.70 -15.60
CA ALA A 313 -13.68 0.37 -16.54
C ALA A 313 -14.93 1.15 -17.01
N SER A 314 -16.12 0.54 -16.95
CA SER A 314 -17.36 1.16 -17.42
C SER A 314 -17.86 2.31 -16.54
N TYR A 315 -17.44 2.38 -15.27
CA TYR A 315 -17.85 3.46 -14.38
C TYR A 315 -17.24 4.80 -14.80
N PRO A 316 -18.03 5.89 -14.88
CA PRO A 316 -17.51 7.22 -15.24
C PRO A 316 -16.53 7.79 -14.20
N GLU A 317 -16.63 7.35 -12.95
CA GLU A 317 -15.73 7.72 -11.86
C GLU A 317 -14.33 7.11 -12.04
N VAL A 318 -14.24 5.91 -12.64
CA VAL A 318 -12.96 5.23 -12.86
C VAL A 318 -12.18 5.93 -13.97
N GLU A 319 -10.96 6.32 -13.63
CA GLU A 319 -10.04 7.02 -14.53
C GLU A 319 -9.02 6.07 -15.16
N ARG A 320 -8.44 5.18 -14.34
CA ARG A 320 -7.43 4.20 -14.76
C ARG A 320 -7.61 2.88 -14.05
N ILE A 321 -7.26 1.81 -14.74
CA ILE A 321 -7.08 0.46 -14.18
C ILE A 321 -5.69 -0.01 -14.54
N PHE A 322 -4.83 -0.31 -13.57
CA PHE A 322 -3.50 -0.84 -13.84
C PHE A 322 -3.51 -2.36 -13.76
N VAL A 323 -2.94 -3.00 -14.79
CA VAL A 323 -2.81 -4.46 -14.92
C VAL A 323 -1.42 -4.81 -15.44
N HIS A 324 -1.00 -6.06 -15.27
CA HIS A 324 0.22 -6.55 -15.90
C HIS A 324 0.18 -6.38 -17.44
N PRO A 325 1.31 -6.13 -18.13
CA PRO A 325 1.32 -5.98 -19.59
C PRO A 325 0.74 -7.19 -20.35
N ALA A 326 0.97 -8.41 -19.85
CA ALA A 326 0.39 -9.62 -20.41
C ALA A 326 -1.16 -9.64 -20.34
N ILE A 327 -1.73 -9.19 -19.21
CA ILE A 327 -3.18 -9.06 -19.06
C ILE A 327 -3.71 -8.01 -20.03
N LYS A 328 -3.05 -6.84 -20.13
CA LYS A 328 -3.43 -5.81 -21.10
C LYS A 328 -3.42 -6.37 -22.53
N LYS A 329 -2.40 -7.15 -22.91
CA LYS A 329 -2.32 -7.78 -24.23
C LYS A 329 -3.46 -8.77 -24.48
N ALA A 330 -3.79 -9.61 -23.48
CA ALA A 330 -4.92 -10.53 -23.57
C ALA A 330 -6.26 -9.80 -23.74
N LEU A 331 -6.50 -8.74 -22.96
CA LEU A 331 -7.69 -7.90 -23.08
C LEU A 331 -7.79 -7.27 -24.48
N CYS A 332 -6.66 -6.85 -25.07
CA CYS A 332 -6.63 -6.29 -26.42
C CYS A 332 -7.04 -7.29 -27.52
N GLN A 333 -6.87 -8.60 -27.30
CA GLN A 333 -7.20 -9.67 -28.23
C GLN A 333 -8.68 -10.08 -28.15
N THR A 334 -9.43 -9.56 -27.18
CA THR A 334 -10.87 -9.81 -27.05
C THR A 334 -11.62 -9.23 -28.25
N LYS A 335 -12.59 -9.99 -28.77
CA LYS A 335 -13.43 -9.59 -29.90
C LYS A 335 -14.59 -8.72 -29.40
N ASP A 336 -14.27 -7.53 -28.94
CA ASP A 336 -15.23 -6.53 -28.44
C ASP A 336 -15.44 -5.42 -29.48
N THR A 337 -16.70 -5.09 -29.75
CA THR A 337 -17.06 -4.00 -30.68
C THR A 337 -16.94 -2.63 -30.03
N ASP A 338 -17.12 -2.53 -28.69
CA ASP A 338 -16.86 -1.31 -27.94
C ASP A 338 -15.56 -1.41 -27.16
N ARG A 339 -14.51 -0.77 -27.70
CA ARG A 339 -13.16 -0.82 -27.16
C ARG A 339 -12.79 0.39 -26.30
N LYS A 340 -13.70 1.35 -26.09
CA LYS A 340 -13.38 2.59 -25.37
C LYS A 340 -12.88 2.35 -23.94
N TRP A 341 -13.39 1.31 -23.29
CA TRP A 341 -13.00 0.94 -21.93
C TRP A 341 -11.52 0.54 -21.83
N LEU A 342 -10.92 0.00 -22.90
CA LEU A 342 -9.51 -0.38 -22.93
C LEU A 342 -8.60 0.84 -22.75
N GLY A 343 -9.02 2.04 -23.16
CA GLY A 343 -8.23 3.26 -22.95
C GLY A 343 -7.99 3.62 -21.48
N LYS A 344 -8.84 3.13 -20.57
CA LYS A 344 -8.61 3.24 -19.12
C LYS A 344 -7.66 2.18 -18.57
N VAL A 345 -7.50 1.05 -19.26
CA VAL A 345 -6.65 -0.06 -18.80
C VAL A 345 -5.20 0.19 -19.22
N ARG A 346 -4.33 0.36 -18.22
CA ARG A 346 -2.93 0.76 -18.39
C ARG A 346 -1.99 -0.38 -17.98
N PRO A 347 -1.02 -0.76 -18.82
CA PRO A 347 -0.01 -1.75 -18.42
C PRO A 347 0.92 -1.16 -17.33
N TRP A 348 1.25 -1.97 -16.33
CA TRP A 348 2.19 -1.61 -15.26
C TRP A 348 2.88 -2.86 -14.69
N PHE A 349 4.08 -2.71 -14.13
CA PHE A 349 4.79 -3.81 -13.45
C PHE A 349 3.95 -4.41 -12.31
N GLY A 350 4.11 -5.71 -12.03
CA GLY A 350 3.28 -6.39 -11.02
C GLY A 350 1.85 -6.60 -11.53
N HIS A 351 0.83 -6.37 -10.69
CA HIS A 351 -0.59 -6.38 -11.09
C HIS A 351 -1.02 -7.61 -11.92
N TYR A 352 -0.45 -8.78 -11.59
CA TYR A 352 -0.72 -10.03 -12.29
C TYR A 352 -1.67 -10.95 -11.54
N TYR A 353 -2.02 -10.64 -10.30
CA TYR A 353 -3.03 -11.36 -9.50
C TYR A 353 -4.16 -10.44 -8.99
N HIS A 354 -3.99 -9.14 -9.17
CA HIS A 354 -4.97 -8.09 -8.89
C HIS A 354 -4.88 -7.01 -9.97
N PHE A 355 -5.94 -6.23 -10.12
CA PHE A 355 -5.87 -4.96 -10.82
C PHE A 355 -6.01 -3.82 -9.84
N HIS A 356 -5.32 -2.72 -10.12
CA HIS A 356 -5.41 -1.49 -9.33
C HIS A 356 -6.44 -0.59 -10.00
N MET A 357 -7.55 -0.29 -9.32
CA MET A 357 -8.57 0.63 -9.79
C MET A 357 -8.35 2.03 -9.20
N ARG A 358 -8.33 3.05 -10.05
CA ARG A 358 -8.22 4.46 -9.65
C ARG A 358 -9.44 5.25 -10.11
N ILE A 359 -10.03 6.02 -9.20
CA ILE A 359 -11.08 6.98 -9.53
C ILE A 359 -10.53 8.40 -9.66
N LYS A 360 -11.25 9.24 -10.40
CA LYS A 360 -10.94 10.67 -10.56
C LYS A 360 -11.02 11.39 -9.22
N CYS A 361 -10.32 12.53 -9.13
CA CYS A 361 -10.59 13.52 -8.10
C CYS A 361 -12.10 13.88 -8.09
N PRO A 362 -12.75 13.84 -6.91
CA PRO A 362 -14.12 14.31 -6.77
C PRO A 362 -14.30 15.76 -7.27
N GLU A 363 -15.35 16.02 -8.06
CA GLU A 363 -15.66 17.36 -8.56
C GLU A 363 -15.84 18.37 -7.43
N GLY A 364 -15.36 19.60 -7.62
CA GLY A 364 -15.52 20.70 -6.67
C GLY A 364 -14.57 20.68 -5.47
N PHE A 365 -13.68 19.69 -5.36
CA PHE A 365 -12.75 19.61 -4.23
C PHE A 365 -11.42 20.29 -4.52
N ALA A 366 -11.20 21.45 -3.87
CA ALA A 366 -9.90 22.08 -3.82
C ALA A 366 -8.91 21.19 -3.05
N GLY A 367 -7.73 20.95 -3.62
CA GLY A 367 -6.65 20.19 -2.99
C GLY A 367 -6.44 18.77 -3.52
N CYS A 368 -7.36 18.20 -4.30
CA CYS A 368 -7.10 16.96 -5.05
C CYS A 368 -6.48 17.29 -6.40
N ALA A 369 -5.28 16.78 -6.67
CA ALA A 369 -4.57 17.01 -7.93
C ALA A 369 -4.81 15.84 -8.89
N PRO A 370 -5.51 16.06 -10.02
CA PRO A 370 -5.72 15.01 -11.01
C PRO A 370 -4.42 14.69 -11.76
N GLN A 371 -4.40 13.54 -12.41
CA GLN A 371 -3.37 13.16 -13.37
C GLN A 371 -3.83 13.56 -14.79
N PRO A 372 -2.92 13.69 -15.77
CA PRO A 372 -3.33 13.86 -17.16
C PRO A 372 -4.31 12.75 -17.58
N PRO A 373 -5.38 13.05 -18.32
CA PRO A 373 -6.31 12.02 -18.77
C PRO A 373 -5.59 11.03 -19.69
N PRO A 374 -6.03 9.76 -19.77
CA PRO A 374 -5.57 8.86 -20.82
C PRO A 374 -5.82 9.48 -22.20
N THR A 375 -4.97 9.14 -23.18
CA THR A 375 -4.99 9.66 -24.55
C THR A 375 -6.27 9.35 -25.32
N GLY A 376 -7.08 8.42 -24.82
CA GLY A 376 -8.35 8.00 -25.42
C GLY A 376 -8.23 6.89 -26.46
N ASP A 377 -7.01 6.55 -26.89
CA ASP A 377 -6.74 5.32 -27.64
C ASP A 377 -6.86 4.07 -26.75
N ASP A 378 -7.05 2.91 -27.37
CA ASP A 378 -7.24 1.65 -26.63
C ASP A 378 -5.95 1.08 -26.03
N GLY A 379 -4.78 1.67 -26.31
CA GLY A 379 -3.46 1.25 -25.82
C GLY A 379 -3.00 -0.10 -26.35
N CYS A 380 -3.62 -0.65 -27.40
CA CYS A 380 -3.38 -2.02 -27.87
C CYS A 380 -2.33 -2.15 -28.99
N GLY A 381 -1.77 -1.04 -29.46
CA GLY A 381 -0.67 -1.00 -30.42
C GLY A 381 0.71 -1.01 -29.74
N LYS A 382 1.57 -0.08 -30.16
CA LYS A 382 2.98 -0.02 -29.73
C LYS A 382 3.17 0.06 -28.21
N GLU A 383 2.24 0.68 -27.49
CA GLU A 383 2.38 0.87 -26.05
C GLU A 383 2.47 -0.48 -25.30
N VAL A 384 1.50 -1.38 -25.49
CA VAL A 384 1.49 -2.65 -24.77
C VAL A 384 2.71 -3.51 -25.12
N ASP A 385 3.17 -3.46 -26.37
CA ASP A 385 4.36 -4.19 -26.82
C ASP A 385 5.65 -3.64 -26.17
N GLN A 386 5.77 -2.31 -26.04
CA GLN A 386 6.88 -1.68 -25.32
C GLN A 386 6.87 -2.04 -23.83
N TRP A 387 5.69 -2.16 -23.22
CA TRP A 387 5.58 -2.59 -21.83
C TRP A 387 5.89 -4.08 -21.65
N LEU A 388 5.47 -4.93 -22.58
CA LEU A 388 5.84 -6.34 -22.59
C LEU A 388 7.36 -6.52 -22.65
N ALA A 389 8.04 -5.78 -23.53
CA ALA A 389 9.50 -5.82 -23.65
C ALA A 389 10.23 -5.50 -22.32
N LYS A 390 9.63 -4.67 -21.45
CA LYS A 390 10.19 -4.33 -20.13
C LYS A 390 10.01 -5.42 -19.07
N VAL A 391 9.08 -6.36 -19.29
CA VAL A 391 8.80 -7.46 -18.34
C VAL A 391 9.30 -8.81 -18.82
N VAL A 392 9.85 -8.89 -20.05
CA VAL A 392 10.52 -10.11 -20.51
C VAL A 392 11.69 -10.40 -19.56
N PRO A 393 11.74 -11.58 -18.93
CA PRO A 393 12.87 -11.96 -18.10
C PRO A 393 14.15 -11.93 -18.95
N SER A 394 15.14 -11.14 -18.54
CA SER A 394 16.47 -11.16 -19.18
C SER A 394 17.02 -12.58 -19.11
N LYS A 395 17.15 -13.25 -20.27
CA LYS A 395 17.80 -14.56 -20.39
C LYS A 395 19.32 -14.50 -20.18
N VAL A 396 19.87 -13.29 -20.12
CA VAL A 396 21.27 -13.05 -19.81
C VAL A 396 21.42 -13.19 -18.29
N PRO A 397 22.21 -14.15 -17.78
CA PRO A 397 22.64 -14.11 -16.40
C PRO A 397 23.24 -12.73 -16.19
N LEU A 398 22.70 -11.94 -15.27
CA LEU A 398 23.32 -10.68 -14.89
C LEU A 398 24.76 -11.03 -14.53
N GLU A 399 25.73 -10.59 -15.34
CA GLU A 399 27.12 -10.67 -14.92
C GLU A 399 27.16 -10.05 -13.52
N PRO A 400 27.82 -10.70 -12.53
CA PRO A 400 27.93 -10.14 -11.21
C PRO A 400 28.52 -8.74 -11.38
N VAL A 401 27.71 -7.70 -11.15
CA VAL A 401 28.19 -6.33 -11.22
C VAL A 401 29.36 -6.29 -10.23
N PRO A 402 30.60 -6.08 -10.70
CA PRO A 402 31.73 -6.04 -9.79
C PRO A 402 31.38 -5.02 -8.70
N PRO A 403 31.60 -5.36 -7.41
CA PRO A 403 31.24 -4.45 -6.33
C PRO A 403 31.85 -3.09 -6.65
N PRO A 404 31.06 -1.99 -6.58
CA PRO A 404 31.49 -0.70 -7.08
C PRO A 404 32.87 -0.37 -6.49
N VAL A 405 33.85 -0.31 -7.38
CA VAL A 405 35.22 0.10 -7.05
C VAL A 405 35.14 1.53 -6.53
N SER A 406 35.36 1.66 -5.21
CA SER A 406 35.51 2.94 -4.49
C SER A 406 34.41 4.00 -4.72
N GLY A 407 33.17 3.69 -4.34
CA GLY A 407 32.13 4.72 -4.20
C GLY A 407 30.89 4.19 -3.52
N VAL A 408 30.79 4.34 -2.19
CA VAL A 408 29.56 3.97 -1.49
C VAL A 408 28.46 4.97 -1.88
N LYS A 409 27.55 4.56 -2.78
CA LYS A 409 26.39 5.37 -3.16
C LYS A 409 25.47 5.54 -1.95
N PRO A 410 25.05 6.77 -1.60
CA PRO A 410 24.08 6.98 -0.53
C PRO A 410 22.76 6.27 -0.86
N PRO A 411 22.04 5.78 0.17
CA PRO A 411 20.72 5.21 -0.04
C PRO A 411 19.77 6.28 -0.61
N LYS A 412 18.79 5.84 -1.41
CA LYS A 412 17.72 6.72 -1.89
C LYS A 412 16.94 7.23 -0.67
N PRO A 413 16.76 8.55 -0.51
CA PRO A 413 16.03 9.09 0.63
C PRO A 413 14.55 8.66 0.59
N PRO A 414 13.90 8.51 1.76
CA PRO A 414 12.46 8.29 1.81
C PRO A 414 11.73 9.59 1.43
N LEU A 415 10.45 9.45 1.03
CA LEU A 415 9.56 10.60 0.88
C LEU A 415 9.32 11.23 2.25
N MET A 416 9.72 12.50 2.41
CA MET A 416 9.60 13.26 3.65
C MET A 416 8.20 13.88 3.79
N LEU A 417 7.78 14.22 5.01
CA LEU A 417 6.48 14.90 5.21
C LEU A 417 6.48 16.29 4.55
N ALA A 418 7.63 16.97 4.54
CA ALA A 418 7.80 18.26 3.88
C ALA A 418 7.64 18.21 2.34
N GLU A 419 7.60 17.02 1.74
CA GLU A 419 7.34 16.83 0.30
C GLU A 419 5.86 16.57 -0.01
N LEU A 420 5.01 16.47 1.02
CA LEU A 420 3.57 16.34 0.89
C LEU A 420 2.88 17.71 0.99
N PRO A 421 1.60 17.82 0.58
CA PRO A 421 0.80 19.02 0.87
C PRO A 421 0.82 19.38 2.35
N LYS A 422 0.85 20.68 2.68
CA LYS A 422 0.97 21.15 4.07
C LYS A 422 -0.18 20.66 4.96
N GLU A 423 -1.35 20.52 4.37
CA GLU A 423 -2.57 20.01 5.00
C GLU A 423 -2.37 18.59 5.54
N CYS A 424 -1.44 17.81 4.99
CA CYS A 424 -1.16 16.45 5.45
C CYS A 424 -0.53 16.39 6.84
N GLN A 425 0.18 17.44 7.25
CA GLN A 425 0.60 17.58 8.65
C GLN A 425 -0.61 17.76 9.57
N ALA A 426 -1.53 18.66 9.22
CA ALA A 426 -2.75 18.89 10.00
C ALA A 426 -3.64 17.63 10.07
N VAL A 427 -3.70 16.84 9.00
CA VAL A 427 -4.39 15.53 9.01
C VAL A 427 -3.76 14.59 10.03
N LEU A 428 -2.43 14.46 10.08
CA LEU A 428 -1.72 13.62 11.04
C LEU A 428 -1.92 14.07 12.49
N GLU A 429 -2.01 15.38 12.74
CA GLU A 429 -2.11 15.96 14.07
C GLU A 429 -3.57 16.12 14.56
N SER A 430 -4.55 15.72 13.73
CA SER A 430 -5.98 15.85 14.08
C SER A 430 -6.51 14.73 15.00
N GLY A 431 -7.57 15.05 15.73
CA GLY A 431 -8.38 14.07 16.47
C GLY A 431 -7.85 13.66 17.84
N PRO A 432 -8.50 12.66 18.48
CA PRO A 432 -8.17 12.21 19.84
C PRO A 432 -6.86 11.43 19.92
N GLU A 433 -6.40 10.85 18.80
CA GLU A 433 -5.13 10.15 18.68
C GLU A 433 -4.23 10.88 17.65
N PRO A 434 -3.68 12.06 18.00
CA PRO A 434 -2.81 12.81 17.09
C PRO A 434 -1.46 12.11 16.94
N ILE A 435 -0.93 12.09 15.71
CA ILE A 435 0.43 11.64 15.43
C ILE A 435 1.37 12.82 15.62
N THR A 436 2.21 12.75 16.66
CA THR A 436 3.26 13.75 16.89
C THR A 436 4.23 13.77 15.72
N VAL A 437 4.33 14.90 15.04
CA VAL A 437 5.28 15.11 13.94
C VAL A 437 6.60 15.65 14.49
N PRO A 438 7.68 14.84 14.49
CA PRO A 438 8.97 15.31 14.96
C PRO A 438 9.62 16.24 13.93
N PRO A 439 10.43 17.25 14.33
CA PRO A 439 11.09 18.17 13.40
C PRO A 439 11.92 17.48 12.32
N GLU A 440 12.47 16.30 12.61
CA GLU A 440 13.25 15.49 11.67
C GLU A 440 12.42 14.98 10.48
N ALA A 441 11.11 14.82 10.64
CA ALA A 441 10.21 14.44 9.55
C ALA A 441 9.90 15.61 8.60
N LEU A 442 10.16 16.84 9.05
CA LEU A 442 9.94 18.09 8.30
C LEU A 442 11.19 18.56 7.54
N MET A 443 12.25 17.75 7.50
CA MET A 443 13.44 18.08 6.70
C MET A 443 13.09 18.18 5.22
N THR A 444 13.54 19.27 4.58
CA THR A 444 13.36 19.49 3.14
C THR A 444 14.25 18.53 2.32
N PRO A 445 13.90 18.28 1.04
CA PRO A 445 14.75 17.48 0.15
C PRO A 445 16.20 17.98 0.08
N MET A 446 16.41 19.30 0.13
CA MET A 446 17.73 19.90 0.16
C MET A 446 18.49 19.57 1.45
N GLN A 447 17.83 19.64 2.61
CA GLN A 447 18.43 19.28 3.90
C GLN A 447 18.79 17.79 3.95
N VAL A 448 17.91 16.92 3.46
CA VAL A 448 18.15 15.48 3.36
C VAL A 448 19.33 15.19 2.43
N LYS A 449 19.34 15.77 1.21
CA LYS A 449 20.43 15.62 0.24
C LYS A 449 21.77 16.13 0.81
N LYS A 450 21.78 17.28 1.48
CA LYS A 450 22.98 17.82 2.14
C LYS A 450 23.49 16.88 3.24
N THR A 451 22.59 16.30 4.03
CA THR A 451 22.94 15.35 5.10
C THR A 451 23.53 14.06 4.53
N LEU A 452 22.93 13.51 3.47
CA LEU A 452 23.46 12.34 2.76
C LEU A 452 24.81 12.63 2.09
N ALA A 453 24.97 13.79 1.44
CA ALA A 453 26.23 14.19 0.83
C ALA A 453 27.35 14.33 1.88
N LYS A 454 27.05 14.90 3.05
CA LYS A 454 28.00 14.99 4.17
C LYS A 454 28.41 13.61 4.68
N ALA A 455 27.46 12.68 4.84
CA ALA A 455 27.76 11.31 5.25
C ALA A 455 28.61 10.57 4.18
N ALA A 456 28.30 10.76 2.90
CA ALA A 456 29.06 10.18 1.79
C ALA A 456 30.52 10.68 1.78
N ALA A 457 30.74 11.97 2.02
CA ALA A 457 32.07 12.54 2.14
C ALA A 457 32.87 11.91 3.30
N VAL A 458 32.25 11.70 4.47
CA VAL A 458 32.90 11.02 5.61
C VAL A 458 33.28 9.59 5.26
N HIS A 459 32.39 8.83 4.62
CA HIS A 459 32.69 7.46 4.17
C HIS A 459 33.83 7.42 3.16
N ALA A 460 33.87 8.35 2.21
CA ALA A 460 34.96 8.47 1.26
C ALA A 460 36.30 8.76 1.94
N THR A 461 36.32 9.66 2.95
CA THR A 461 37.54 9.94 3.73
C THR A 461 38.02 8.71 4.50
N ILE A 462 37.11 7.96 5.14
CA ILE A 462 37.46 6.73 5.87
C ILE A 462 38.01 5.67 4.92
N ALA A 463 37.38 5.47 3.76
CA ALA A 463 37.83 4.51 2.76
C ALA A 463 39.23 4.85 2.21
N ASN A 464 39.48 6.13 1.91
CA ASN A 464 40.79 6.59 1.45
C ASN A 464 41.88 6.43 2.51
N ALA A 465 41.56 6.67 3.79
CA ALA A 465 42.50 6.48 4.90
C ALA A 465 42.84 4.99 5.12
N ALA A 466 41.89 4.08 4.92
CA ALA A 466 42.10 2.64 5.03
C ALA A 466 42.91 2.05 3.86
N ALA A 467 43.04 2.76 2.73
CA ALA A 467 43.75 2.32 1.54
C ALA A 467 45.27 2.66 1.56
N VAL A 468 45.77 3.37 2.58
CA VAL A 468 47.20 3.74 2.69
C VAL A 468 47.99 2.63 3.41
N PRO A 469 48.98 1.97 2.76
CA PRO A 469 49.81 0.97 3.41
C PRO A 469 50.71 1.61 4.48
N GLY A 470 50.58 1.19 5.75
CA GLY A 470 51.47 1.60 6.85
C GLY A 470 50.90 2.59 7.87
N ALA A 471 49.65 3.02 7.74
CA ALA A 471 49.01 3.87 8.75
C ALA A 471 48.64 3.05 10.02
N LYS A 472 49.52 3.06 11.03
CA LYS A 472 49.19 2.59 12.38
C LYS A 472 48.13 3.50 13.00
N GLY A 473 46.92 2.97 13.18
CA GLY A 473 45.87 3.50 14.06
C GLY A 473 45.04 4.65 13.47
N LEU A 474 43.76 4.38 13.21
CA LEU A 474 42.77 5.45 13.05
C LEU A 474 42.69 6.28 14.36
N PRO A 475 42.52 7.61 14.30
CA PRO A 475 41.96 8.32 15.43
C PRO A 475 40.47 7.93 15.53
N ALA A 476 40.10 7.22 16.59
CA ALA A 476 38.73 6.81 16.94
C ALA A 476 37.69 7.95 16.93
N HIS A 477 38.14 9.20 16.81
CA HIS A 477 37.32 10.40 16.70
C HIS A 477 36.58 10.54 15.34
N LEU A 478 37.12 10.02 14.23
CA LEU A 478 36.48 10.16 12.90
C LEU A 478 35.27 9.24 12.72
N ALA A 479 35.36 7.99 13.23
CA ALA A 479 34.23 7.05 13.28
C ALA A 479 33.07 7.57 14.18
N ASN A 480 33.38 8.48 15.11
CA ASN A 480 32.43 9.12 16.00
C ASN A 480 31.87 10.45 15.49
N SER A 481 32.08 10.79 14.21
CA SER A 481 31.63 12.05 13.62
C SER A 481 30.12 12.29 13.85
N PRO A 482 29.72 13.51 14.27
CA PRO A 482 28.31 13.88 14.43
C PRO A 482 27.45 13.65 13.18
N ALA A 483 28.06 13.62 11.99
CA ALA A 483 27.36 13.36 10.73
C ALA A 483 26.86 11.91 10.56
N LEU A 484 27.38 10.96 11.34
CA LEU A 484 27.01 9.53 11.30
C LEU A 484 26.15 9.11 12.50
N ARG A 485 26.00 9.99 13.51
CA ARG A 485 25.14 9.74 14.66
C ARG A 485 23.72 10.21 14.34
N PRO A 486 22.68 9.42 14.64
CA PRO A 486 21.32 9.93 14.62
C PRO A 486 21.22 11.02 15.69
N HIS A 487 20.93 12.26 15.28
CA HIS A 487 20.67 13.34 16.22
C HIS A 487 19.35 13.04 16.94
N PHE A 488 19.40 12.32 18.06
CA PHE A 488 18.32 12.24 19.02
C PHE A 488 18.76 12.91 20.32
N LYS A 489 17.96 13.91 20.71
CA LYS A 489 17.93 14.63 22.00
C LYS A 489 19.10 15.58 22.28
N LYS A 490 18.79 16.88 22.16
CA LYS A 490 19.20 17.86 23.18
C LYS A 490 17.94 18.23 23.95
N ALA A 491 17.62 17.44 24.99
CA ALA A 491 16.65 17.88 25.98
C ALA A 491 17.30 19.05 26.73
N ALA A 492 16.62 20.20 26.73
CA ALA A 492 17.00 21.33 27.56
C ALA A 492 16.88 20.90 29.02
N THR A 493 18.01 20.71 29.69
CA THR A 493 18.06 20.74 31.14
C THR A 493 18.17 22.20 31.55
N VAL A 494 17.08 22.69 32.12
CA VAL A 494 17.07 23.85 33.02
C VAL A 494 17.97 23.51 34.23
N ASP A 495 18.66 24.55 34.70
CA ASP A 495 19.54 24.62 35.88
C ASP A 495 19.13 23.79 37.10
N PRO A 496 20.12 23.42 37.94
CA PRO A 496 20.30 24.24 39.15
C PRO A 496 21.78 24.48 39.51
N LYS A 497 22.18 25.75 39.62
CA LYS A 497 22.71 26.33 40.88
C LYS A 497 22.94 27.84 40.78
#